data_AF-A0A842MS51-F1
#
_entry.id   AF-A0A842MS51-F1
#
_cell.length_a   1.000
_cell.length_b   1.000
_cell.length_c   1.000
_cell.angle_alpha   90.00
_cell.angle_beta   90.00
_cell.angle_gamma   90.00
#
_symmetry.space_group_name_H-M   'P 1'
#
loop_
_entity.id
_entity.type
_entity.pdbx_description
1 polymer ?
#
loop_
_entity_poly.entity_id
_entity_poly.type
_entity_poly.pdbx_seq_one_letter_code
_entity_poly.pdbx_strand_id
1 'polypeptide(L)'
;MPYKDECGICGRVLPYSYLRRCWRCGKLFCIDCMVEDITTGDAYRLLCLRCARRLVSPKIRGKYEALTRYLKFRAAFTDMVKLSFAKIDGIIGDNLPMAAYQSESWWENSREKEHARAWLDAGWEVDEVNLKEAYVIFRKTKAAASPANIRRKKFEEPRKPFTPAPSRIFKRKKPSKTKIAKLYARLKNIERQKAQPKLRGKFKPRPSHEKRTFKQDKKP
;
A
#
# COMPACT_ATOMS: atom_id res chain seq x y z
N MET A 1 10.07 -31.19 12.82
CA MET A 1 8.82 -31.21 12.02
C MET A 1 8.77 -29.93 11.19
N PRO A 2 8.63 -29.98 9.86
CA PRO A 2 8.49 -28.77 9.07
C PRO A 2 7.17 -28.10 9.45
N TYR A 3 7.23 -26.83 9.86
CA TYR A 3 6.02 -26.02 10.07
C TYR A 3 5.26 -25.93 8.75
N LYS A 4 4.08 -26.56 8.73
CA LYS A 4 3.16 -26.58 7.60
C LYS A 4 2.06 -25.60 7.90
N ASP A 5 1.89 -24.61 7.02
CA ASP A 5 0.83 -23.62 7.11
C ASP A 5 -0.07 -23.76 5.87
N GLU A 6 -1.32 -23.31 6.01
CA GLU A 6 -2.31 -23.36 4.94
C GLU A 6 -2.33 -22.07 4.12
N CYS A 7 -2.47 -22.22 2.80
CA CYS A 7 -2.73 -21.08 1.93
C CYS A 7 -4.16 -20.58 2.15
N GLY A 8 -4.32 -19.29 2.49
CA GLY A 8 -5.64 -18.75 2.79
C GLY A 8 -6.62 -18.69 1.59
N ILE A 9 -6.17 -18.90 0.35
CA ILE A 9 -7.04 -18.93 -0.86
C ILE A 9 -7.37 -20.38 -1.26
N CYS A 10 -6.36 -21.20 -1.54
CA CYS A 10 -6.56 -22.54 -2.07
C CYS A 10 -6.69 -23.63 -1.00
N GLY A 11 -6.44 -23.32 0.27
CA GLY A 11 -6.53 -24.29 1.39
C GLY A 11 -5.45 -25.38 1.38
N ARG A 12 -4.50 -25.34 0.45
CA ARG A 12 -3.41 -26.34 0.41
C ARG A 12 -2.46 -26.14 1.58
N VAL A 13 -2.11 -27.25 2.24
CA VAL A 13 -1.09 -27.32 3.30
C VAL A 13 0.28 -27.41 2.63
N LEU A 14 1.10 -26.38 2.80
CA LEU A 14 2.42 -26.28 2.16
C LEU A 14 3.51 -25.98 3.19
N PRO A 15 4.78 -26.35 2.91
CA PRO A 15 5.89 -25.92 3.74
C PRO A 15 6.05 -24.40 3.65
N TYR A 16 6.47 -23.77 4.76
CA TYR A 16 6.62 -22.32 4.87
C TYR A 16 7.48 -21.68 3.76
N SER A 17 8.46 -22.41 3.20
CA SER A 17 9.32 -21.94 2.10
C SER A 17 8.56 -21.58 0.82
N TYR A 18 7.41 -22.22 0.58
CA TYR A 18 6.54 -22.00 -0.58
C TYR A 18 5.45 -20.95 -0.33
N LEU A 19 5.34 -20.46 0.90
CA LEU A 19 4.38 -19.42 1.26
C LEU A 19 5.07 -18.05 1.20
N ARG A 20 4.34 -17.02 0.77
CA ARG A 20 4.73 -15.62 0.98
C ARG A 20 3.58 -14.85 1.60
N ARG A 21 3.95 -13.71 2.19
CA ARG A 21 3.01 -12.81 2.86
C ARG A 21 2.50 -11.77 1.88
N CYS A 22 1.19 -11.63 1.78
CA CYS A 22 0.58 -10.54 1.02
C CYS A 22 0.85 -9.20 1.72
N TRP A 23 1.33 -8.20 0.97
CA TRP A 23 1.62 -6.86 1.50
C TRP A 23 0.38 -6.14 2.06
N ARG A 24 -0.81 -6.40 1.48
CA ARG A 24 -2.06 -5.71 1.86
C ARG A 24 -2.80 -6.36 3.02
N CYS A 25 -2.93 -7.69 3.04
CA CYS A 25 -3.71 -8.40 4.06
C CYS A 25 -2.86 -9.15 5.09
N GLY A 26 -1.54 -9.23 4.91
CA GLY A 26 -0.63 -9.83 5.88
C GLY A 26 -0.72 -11.35 6.06
N LYS A 27 -1.62 -12.03 5.33
CA LYS A 27 -1.81 -13.49 5.38
C LYS A 27 -0.83 -14.22 4.45
N LEU A 28 -0.59 -15.51 4.72
CA LEU A 28 0.28 -16.39 3.94
C LEU A 28 -0.51 -17.04 2.77
N PHE A 29 0.12 -17.06 1.60
CA PHE A 29 -0.42 -17.68 0.39
C PHE A 29 0.67 -18.39 -0.39
N CYS A 30 0.30 -19.40 -1.17
CA CYS A 30 1.22 -20.05 -2.11
C CYS A 30 1.59 -19.12 -3.26
N ILE A 31 2.73 -19.38 -3.90
CA ILE A 31 3.26 -18.58 -5.02
C ILE A 31 2.20 -18.40 -6.12
N ASP A 32 1.49 -19.48 -6.49
CA ASP A 32 0.44 -19.44 -7.52
C ASP A 32 -0.77 -18.55 -7.15
N CYS A 33 -1.02 -18.35 -5.86
CA CYS A 33 -2.12 -17.52 -5.36
C CYS A 33 -1.71 -16.05 -5.15
N MET A 34 -0.53 -15.66 -5.64
CA MET A 34 -0.02 -14.29 -5.55
C MET A 34 0.39 -13.75 -6.90
N VAL A 35 0.32 -12.42 -7.00
CA VAL A 35 0.70 -11.65 -8.18
C VAL A 35 1.53 -10.47 -7.69
N GLU A 36 2.46 -10.03 -8.52
CA GLU A 36 3.22 -8.81 -8.31
C GLU A 36 2.31 -7.58 -8.44
N ASP A 37 2.71 -6.46 -7.83
CA ASP A 37 1.93 -5.23 -7.90
C ASP A 37 2.04 -4.56 -9.28
N ILE A 38 1.05 -4.84 -10.13
CA ILE A 38 0.90 -4.27 -11.48
C ILE A 38 0.82 -2.73 -11.44
N THR A 39 0.30 -2.15 -10.35
CA THR A 39 0.04 -0.70 -10.29
C THR A 39 1.29 0.12 -10.00
N THR A 40 2.22 -0.42 -9.20
CA THR A 40 3.46 0.26 -8.86
C THR A 40 4.63 -0.20 -9.75
N GLY A 41 4.55 -1.39 -10.35
CA GLY A 41 5.67 -2.01 -11.07
C GLY A 41 6.78 -2.51 -10.14
N ASP A 42 6.51 -2.59 -8.83
CA ASP A 42 7.46 -3.04 -7.83
C ASP A 42 7.43 -4.57 -7.71
N ALA A 43 8.44 -5.27 -8.26
CA ALA A 43 8.57 -6.73 -8.19
C ALA A 43 8.66 -7.30 -6.76
N TYR A 44 8.95 -6.46 -5.76
CA TYR A 44 9.07 -6.86 -4.36
C TYR A 44 7.73 -6.85 -3.60
N ARG A 45 6.69 -6.23 -4.15
CA ARG A 45 5.37 -6.17 -3.51
C ARG A 45 4.47 -7.27 -4.07
N LEU A 46 4.31 -8.33 -3.28
CA LEU A 46 3.41 -9.43 -3.61
C LEU A 46 2.02 -9.21 -2.99
N LEU A 47 0.99 -9.42 -3.80
CA LEU A 47 -0.40 -9.31 -3.44
C LEU A 47 -1.09 -10.66 -3.68
N CYS A 48 -1.96 -11.08 -2.76
CA CYS A 48 -2.79 -12.26 -3.01
C CYS A 48 -3.87 -11.95 -4.07
N LEU A 49 -4.34 -12.95 -4.80
CA LEU A 49 -5.32 -12.77 -5.88
C LEU A 49 -6.60 -12.03 -5.43
N ARG A 50 -7.06 -12.22 -4.19
CA ARG A 50 -8.20 -11.46 -3.64
C ARG A 50 -7.88 -9.98 -3.43
N CYS A 51 -6.68 -9.65 -2.96
CA CYS A 51 -6.23 -8.27 -2.81
C CYS A 51 -5.97 -7.60 -4.15
N ALA A 52 -5.39 -8.33 -5.11
CA ALA A 52 -5.18 -7.87 -6.47
C ALA A 52 -6.52 -7.57 -7.18
N ARG A 53 -7.49 -8.49 -7.10
CA ARG A 53 -8.85 -8.27 -7.63
C ARG A 53 -9.50 -7.00 -7.07
N ARG A 54 -9.36 -6.74 -5.77
CA ARG A 54 -9.91 -5.54 -5.13
C ARG A 54 -9.23 -4.25 -5.57
N LEU A 55 -7.98 -4.30 -6.07
CA LEU A 55 -7.31 -3.12 -6.63
C LEU A 55 -7.83 -2.81 -8.03
N VAL A 56 -7.93 -3.82 -8.90
CA VAL A 56 -8.38 -3.64 -10.28
C VAL A 56 -9.87 -3.33 -10.35
N SER A 57 -10.67 -4.00 -9.54
CA SER A 57 -12.12 -3.82 -9.48
C SER A 57 -12.56 -3.54 -8.04
N PRO A 58 -12.44 -2.28 -7.57
CA PRO A 58 -12.89 -1.91 -6.23
C PRO A 58 -14.40 -2.11 -6.12
N LYS A 59 -14.83 -2.80 -5.06
CA LYS A 59 -16.24 -3.04 -4.76
C LYS A 59 -16.96 -1.70 -4.62
N ILE A 60 -17.99 -1.49 -5.42
CA ILE A 60 -18.92 -0.36 -5.33
C ILE A 60 -19.75 -0.56 -4.04
N ARG A 61 -19.75 0.43 -3.17
CA ARG A 61 -20.42 0.57 -1.88
C ARG A 61 -21.35 1.78 -1.99
N GLY A 62 -22.61 1.51 -2.31
CA GLY A 62 -23.66 2.53 -2.43
C GLY A 62 -24.08 2.76 -3.87
N LYS A 63 -25.36 3.13 -4.05
CA LYS A 63 -26.00 3.25 -5.38
C LYS A 63 -25.26 4.23 -6.28
N TYR A 64 -24.86 5.38 -5.75
CA TYR A 64 -24.27 6.47 -6.55
C TYR A 64 -22.73 6.48 -6.61
N GLU A 65 -22.03 5.49 -6.06
CA GLU A 65 -20.55 5.53 -6.05
C GLU A 65 -19.95 5.41 -7.47
N ALA A 66 -20.62 4.72 -8.40
CA ALA A 66 -20.18 4.67 -9.79
C ALA A 66 -20.17 6.07 -10.43
N LEU A 67 -21.18 6.90 -10.13
CA LEU A 67 -21.23 8.30 -10.55
C LEU A 67 -20.09 9.11 -9.92
N THR A 68 -19.82 8.93 -8.62
CA THR A 68 -18.67 9.57 -7.94
C THR A 68 -17.35 9.26 -8.62
N ARG A 69 -17.09 7.99 -8.97
CA ARG A 69 -15.85 7.58 -9.64
C ARG A 69 -15.76 8.17 -11.04
N TYR A 70 -16.87 8.17 -11.79
CA TYR A 70 -16.93 8.75 -13.12
C TYR A 70 -16.58 10.25 -13.09
N LEU A 71 -17.18 11.00 -12.16
CA LEU A 71 -16.91 12.43 -11.99
C LEU A 71 -15.48 12.69 -11.51
N LYS A 72 -14.94 11.87 -10.60
CA LYS A 72 -13.52 11.94 -10.18
C LYS A 72 -12.57 11.72 -11.35
N PHE A 73 -12.85 10.77 -12.23
CA PHE A 73 -12.06 10.55 -13.43
C PHE A 73 -12.14 11.73 -14.39
N ARG A 74 -13.33 12.29 -14.62
CA ARG A 74 -13.53 13.48 -15.46
C ARG A 74 -12.85 14.73 -14.90
N ALA A 75 -12.75 14.86 -13.58
CA ALA A 75 -12.12 16.00 -12.91
C ALA A 75 -10.64 16.19 -13.30
N ALA A 76 -9.98 15.16 -13.83
CA ALA A 76 -8.62 15.26 -14.34
C ALA A 76 -8.50 16.04 -15.67
N PHE A 77 -9.59 16.15 -16.44
CA PHE A 77 -9.56 16.66 -17.82
C PHE A 77 -10.48 17.86 -18.06
N THR A 78 -11.57 17.97 -17.32
CA THR A 78 -12.63 18.96 -17.58
C THR A 78 -13.10 19.62 -16.29
N ASP A 79 -13.48 20.90 -16.37
CA ASP A 79 -14.03 21.66 -15.25
C ASP A 79 -15.56 21.75 -15.27
N MET A 80 -16.19 21.47 -16.42
CA MET A 80 -17.64 21.38 -16.58
C MET A 80 -18.01 20.11 -17.37
N VAL A 81 -19.08 19.44 -16.96
CA VAL A 81 -19.56 18.21 -17.61
C VAL A 81 -21.09 18.25 -17.73
N LYS A 82 -21.60 18.22 -18.96
CA LYS A 82 -23.02 18.02 -19.25
C LYS A 82 -23.32 16.52 -19.32
N LEU A 83 -24.28 16.05 -18.51
CA LEU A 83 -24.76 14.66 -18.51
C LEU A 83 -26.27 14.63 -18.69
N SER A 84 -26.76 13.74 -19.58
CA SER A 84 -28.19 13.43 -19.65
C SER A 84 -28.60 12.44 -18.55
N PHE A 85 -29.86 12.45 -18.15
CA PHE A 85 -30.39 11.50 -17.15
C PHE A 85 -30.17 10.04 -17.57
N ALA A 86 -30.44 9.70 -18.84
CA ALA A 86 -30.16 8.37 -19.37
C ALA A 86 -28.68 7.98 -19.29
N LYS A 87 -27.76 8.94 -19.41
CA LYS A 87 -26.33 8.67 -19.24
C LYS A 87 -25.97 8.42 -17.78
N ILE A 88 -26.61 9.15 -16.86
CA ILE A 88 -26.43 8.98 -15.42
C ILE A 88 -26.96 7.59 -15.00
N ASP A 89 -28.13 7.18 -15.49
CA ASP A 89 -28.68 5.83 -15.28
C ASP A 89 -27.70 4.75 -15.75
N GLY A 90 -27.15 4.90 -16.95
CA GLY A 90 -26.15 3.97 -17.49
C GLY A 90 -24.83 3.95 -16.71
N ILE A 91 -24.44 5.05 -16.06
CA ILE A 91 -23.23 5.11 -15.21
C ILE A 91 -23.49 4.44 -13.86
N ILE A 92 -24.66 4.67 -13.27
CA ILE A 92 -25.07 4.06 -11.99
C ILE A 92 -25.29 2.55 -12.18
N GLY A 93 -25.81 2.15 -13.34
CA GLY A 93 -26.25 0.79 -13.62
C GLY A 93 -27.67 0.51 -13.12
N ASP A 94 -28.35 1.52 -12.59
CA ASP A 94 -29.73 1.51 -12.11
C ASP A 94 -30.46 2.77 -12.57
N ASN A 95 -31.79 2.72 -12.62
CA ASN A 95 -32.61 3.88 -12.93
C ASN A 95 -32.64 4.88 -11.76
N LEU A 96 -32.58 6.17 -12.11
CA LEU A 96 -32.85 7.29 -11.23
C LEU A 96 -34.31 7.24 -10.74
N PRO A 97 -34.55 7.64 -9.48
CA PRO A 97 -35.90 7.68 -8.94
C PRO A 97 -36.74 8.74 -9.66
N MET A 98 -38.07 8.55 -9.69
CA MET A 98 -38.99 9.48 -10.36
C MET A 98 -38.86 10.93 -9.85
N ALA A 99 -38.49 11.11 -8.58
CA ALA A 99 -38.21 12.42 -7.99
C ALA A 99 -37.12 13.21 -8.74
N ALA A 100 -36.10 12.54 -9.29
CA ALA A 100 -35.04 13.18 -10.06
C ALA A 100 -35.55 13.80 -11.38
N TYR A 101 -36.64 13.26 -11.92
CA TYR A 101 -37.29 13.73 -13.15
C TYR A 101 -38.35 14.81 -12.88
N GLN A 102 -38.94 14.81 -11.69
CA GLN A 102 -40.06 15.69 -11.35
C GLN A 102 -39.64 16.99 -10.66
N SER A 103 -38.56 16.98 -9.87
CA SER A 103 -38.19 18.14 -9.06
C SER A 103 -36.72 18.51 -9.20
N GLU A 104 -36.45 19.79 -9.46
CA GLU A 104 -35.10 20.35 -9.42
C GLU A 104 -34.50 20.29 -8.02
N SER A 105 -35.33 20.30 -6.98
CA SER A 105 -34.92 20.13 -5.58
C SER A 105 -34.20 18.82 -5.31
N TRP A 106 -34.40 17.78 -6.14
CA TRP A 106 -33.66 16.54 -6.03
C TRP A 106 -32.17 16.74 -6.38
N TRP A 107 -31.85 17.70 -7.25
CA TRP A 107 -30.50 18.01 -7.70
C TRP A 107 -29.77 19.07 -6.85
N GLU A 108 -30.37 19.48 -5.75
CA GLU A 108 -29.75 20.43 -4.81
C GLU A 108 -28.43 19.90 -4.22
N ASN A 109 -27.49 20.81 -4.03
CA ASN A 109 -26.18 20.52 -3.43
C ASN A 109 -26.27 20.40 -1.89
N SER A 110 -27.01 19.41 -1.37
CA SER A 110 -27.11 19.13 0.06
C SER A 110 -26.34 17.87 0.47
N ARG A 111 -25.48 17.96 1.49
CA ARG A 111 -24.78 16.79 2.05
C ARG A 111 -25.68 15.88 2.88
N GLU A 112 -26.95 16.20 3.09
CA GLU A 112 -27.89 15.32 3.80
C GLU A 112 -28.39 14.21 2.88
N LYS A 113 -28.55 14.54 1.60
CA LYS A 113 -29.06 13.65 0.56
C LYS A 113 -27.93 12.73 0.05
N GLU A 114 -28.18 11.42 0.03
CA GLU A 114 -27.18 10.42 -0.39
C GLU A 114 -26.72 10.58 -1.85
N HIS A 115 -27.62 10.98 -2.74
CA HIS A 115 -27.31 11.25 -4.14
C HIS A 115 -26.39 12.47 -4.28
N ALA A 116 -26.69 13.54 -3.56
CA ALA A 116 -25.90 14.77 -3.63
C ALA A 116 -24.50 14.62 -3.02
N ARG A 117 -24.35 13.80 -1.97
CA ARG A 117 -23.03 13.38 -1.50
C ARG A 117 -22.16 12.81 -2.61
N ALA A 118 -22.74 12.10 -3.58
CA ALA A 118 -21.98 11.41 -4.61
C ALA A 118 -21.17 12.35 -5.53
N TRP A 119 -21.75 13.50 -5.92
CA TRP A 119 -21.02 14.50 -6.72
C TRP A 119 -20.19 15.44 -5.83
N LEU A 120 -20.68 15.78 -4.64
CA LEU A 120 -19.93 16.60 -3.68
C LEU A 120 -18.63 15.92 -3.22
N ASP A 121 -18.67 14.62 -2.92
CA ASP A 121 -17.48 13.81 -2.57
C ASP A 121 -16.52 13.62 -3.75
N ALA A 122 -17.01 13.84 -4.98
CA ALA A 122 -16.19 13.91 -6.18
C ALA A 122 -15.57 15.29 -6.42
N GLY A 123 -15.98 16.31 -5.65
CA GLY A 123 -15.53 17.70 -5.87
C GLY A 123 -16.30 18.41 -6.98
N TRP A 124 -17.55 18.03 -7.21
CA TRP A 124 -18.44 18.63 -8.19
C TRP A 124 -19.69 19.17 -7.51
N GLU A 125 -20.25 20.22 -8.08
CA GLU A 125 -21.54 20.79 -7.71
C GLU A 125 -22.43 20.83 -8.95
N VAL A 126 -23.74 20.73 -8.75
CA VAL A 126 -24.71 20.96 -9.82
C VAL A 126 -24.81 22.46 -10.04
N ASP A 127 -24.64 22.89 -11.29
CA ASP A 127 -24.72 24.29 -11.73
C ASP A 127 -26.10 24.58 -12.32
N GLU A 128 -26.52 23.78 -13.30
CA GLU A 128 -27.80 23.90 -13.98
C GLU A 128 -28.46 22.54 -14.19
N VAL A 129 -29.79 22.51 -14.10
CA VAL A 129 -30.62 21.32 -14.36
C VAL A 129 -31.73 21.74 -15.31
N ASN A 130 -31.96 20.94 -16.33
CA ASN A 130 -33.08 21.10 -17.24
C ASN A 130 -33.90 19.81 -17.27
N LEU A 131 -35.09 19.85 -16.67
CA LEU A 131 -35.99 18.70 -16.61
C LEU A 131 -36.67 18.41 -17.96
N LYS A 132 -36.87 19.41 -18.82
CA LYS A 132 -37.53 19.25 -20.13
C LYS A 132 -36.66 18.48 -21.10
N GLU A 133 -35.37 18.82 -21.13
CA GLU A 133 -34.37 18.15 -21.98
C GLU A 133 -33.60 17.04 -21.24
N ALA A 134 -33.96 16.79 -19.97
CA ALA A 134 -33.40 15.73 -19.13
C ALA A 134 -31.85 15.75 -19.03
N TYR A 135 -31.26 16.91 -18.73
CA TYR A 135 -29.82 17.05 -18.53
C TYR A 135 -29.44 17.86 -17.29
N VAL A 136 -28.21 17.60 -16.82
CA VAL A 136 -27.56 18.29 -15.70
C VAL A 136 -26.18 18.75 -16.12
N ILE A 137 -25.80 19.95 -15.70
CA ILE A 137 -24.45 20.48 -15.84
C ILE A 137 -23.79 20.43 -14.47
N PHE A 138 -22.72 19.64 -14.37
CA PHE A 138 -21.86 19.60 -13.20
C PHE A 138 -20.68 20.54 -13.40
N ARG A 139 -20.38 21.33 -12.37
CA ARG A 139 -19.23 22.22 -12.31
C ARG A 139 -18.28 21.78 -11.20
N LYS A 140 -16.99 21.75 -11.52
CA LYS A 140 -15.95 21.35 -10.57
C LYS A 140 -15.74 22.45 -9.54
N THR A 141 -15.72 22.07 -8.27
CA THR A 141 -15.43 23.00 -7.17
C THR A 141 -13.92 23.19 -7.05
N LYS A 142 -13.48 24.45 -6.93
CA LYS A 142 -12.04 24.79 -6.80
C LYS A 142 -11.39 24.10 -5.59
N ALA A 143 -12.16 23.71 -4.58
CA ALA A 143 -11.68 23.05 -3.37
C ALA A 143 -11.13 21.62 -3.59
N ALA A 144 -11.55 20.91 -4.65
CA ALA A 144 -11.06 19.56 -4.93
C ALA A 144 -9.81 19.54 -5.85
N ALA A 145 -9.39 20.70 -6.34
CA ALA A 145 -8.17 20.84 -7.13
C ALA A 145 -6.93 20.91 -6.23
N SER A 146 -6.54 19.78 -5.59
CA SER A 146 -5.14 19.35 -5.47
C SER A 146 -4.97 18.09 -4.59
N PRO A 147 -4.36 17.03 -5.16
CA PRO A 147 -3.06 16.57 -4.67
C PRO A 147 -1.93 17.16 -5.52
N ALA A 148 -2.09 18.40 -6.00
CA ALA A 148 -1.01 19.23 -6.52
C ALA A 148 -0.18 19.82 -5.36
N ASN A 149 0.36 18.94 -4.50
CA ASN A 149 1.57 19.24 -3.75
C ASN A 149 2.63 18.15 -3.97
N ILE A 150 2.55 17.42 -5.10
CA ILE A 150 3.79 17.07 -5.80
C ILE A 150 4.25 18.40 -6.38
N ARG A 151 5.17 19.08 -5.69
CA ARG A 151 5.96 20.18 -6.27
C ARG A 151 6.30 19.77 -7.70
N ARG A 152 5.63 20.35 -8.69
CA ARG A 152 6.05 20.26 -10.09
C ARG A 152 7.41 20.94 -10.08
N LYS A 153 8.46 20.15 -9.88
CA LYS A 153 9.84 20.60 -10.02
C LYS A 153 9.88 21.11 -11.45
N LYS A 154 10.02 22.43 -11.60
CA LYS A 154 10.09 23.11 -12.90
C LYS A 154 11.00 22.25 -13.79
N PHE A 155 10.41 21.62 -14.80
CA PHE A 155 11.18 20.80 -15.74
C PHE A 155 11.92 21.83 -16.60
N GLU A 156 13.10 22.23 -16.16
CA GLU A 156 13.98 23.04 -16.99
C GLU A 156 14.32 22.21 -18.22
N GLU A 157 14.11 22.78 -19.41
CA GLU A 157 14.48 22.11 -20.65
C GLU A 157 15.97 21.73 -20.59
N PRO A 158 16.31 20.49 -20.96
CA PRO A 158 17.68 20.02 -20.91
C PRO A 158 18.53 20.89 -21.86
N ARG A 159 19.39 21.74 -21.30
CA ARG A 159 20.30 22.62 -22.06
C ARG A 159 21.31 21.84 -22.93
N LYS A 160 21.30 20.50 -22.89
CA LYS A 160 22.20 19.60 -23.61
C LYS A 160 21.40 18.44 -24.21
N PRO A 161 21.71 18.01 -25.45
CA PRO A 161 20.90 17.06 -26.22
C PRO A 161 20.73 15.67 -25.58
N PHE A 162 21.60 15.29 -24.64
CA PHE A 162 21.47 14.07 -23.84
C PHE A 162 21.84 14.33 -22.38
N THR A 163 20.85 14.64 -21.54
CA THR A 163 20.99 14.58 -20.09
C THR A 163 20.28 13.31 -19.62
N PRO A 164 20.99 12.25 -19.18
CA PRO A 164 20.32 11.04 -18.72
C PRO A 164 19.45 11.36 -17.50
N ALA A 165 18.26 10.75 -17.45
CA ALA A 165 17.35 10.94 -16.32
C ALA A 165 18.09 10.63 -15.00
N PRO A 166 17.96 11.46 -13.96
CA PRO A 166 18.68 11.26 -12.71
C PRO A 166 18.25 9.96 -12.04
N SER A 167 19.03 8.90 -12.27
CA SER A 167 18.82 7.62 -11.61
C SER A 167 19.20 7.76 -10.13
N ARG A 168 18.30 7.33 -9.23
CA ARG A 168 18.64 7.21 -7.81
C ARG A 168 19.58 6.02 -7.65
N ILE A 169 20.88 6.27 -7.70
CA ILE A 169 21.87 5.27 -7.33
C ILE A 169 21.76 5.05 -5.82
N PHE A 170 21.12 3.97 -5.40
CA PHE A 170 21.07 3.57 -4.00
C PHE A 170 22.47 3.17 -3.54
N LYS A 171 23.20 4.11 -2.94
CA LYS A 171 24.50 3.83 -2.32
C LYS A 171 24.28 2.93 -1.11
N ARG A 172 24.81 1.70 -1.14
CA ARG A 172 24.81 0.79 0.01
C ARG A 172 25.51 1.47 1.18
N LYS A 173 24.82 1.60 2.33
CA LYS A 173 25.40 2.16 3.55
C LYS A 173 26.54 1.26 4.02
N LYS A 174 27.78 1.77 4.01
CA LYS A 174 28.93 1.05 4.57
C LYS A 174 28.75 0.92 6.09
N PRO A 175 29.10 -0.22 6.72
CA PRO A 175 28.99 -0.39 8.16
C PRO A 175 29.86 0.64 8.91
N SER A 176 29.40 1.07 10.08
CA SER A 176 30.18 2.00 10.93
C SER A 176 31.50 1.36 11.37
N LYS A 177 32.51 2.20 11.62
CA LYS A 177 33.82 1.74 12.16
C LYS A 177 33.66 0.91 13.43
N THR A 178 32.71 1.27 14.28
CA THR A 178 32.34 0.50 15.49
C THR A 178 31.79 -0.88 15.18
N LYS A 179 30.98 -1.04 14.13
CA LYS A 179 30.42 -2.34 13.72
C LYS A 179 31.51 -3.23 13.13
N ILE A 180 32.44 -2.66 12.36
CA ILE A 180 33.61 -3.35 11.83
C ILE A 180 34.51 -3.84 12.97
N ALA A 181 34.81 -2.98 13.95
CA ALA A 181 35.63 -3.34 15.11
C ALA A 181 35.01 -4.47 15.95
N LYS A 182 33.70 -4.42 16.20
CA LYS A 182 32.96 -5.50 16.90
C LYS A 182 33.02 -6.83 16.13
N LEU A 183 32.95 -6.78 14.80
CA LEU A 183 33.03 -7.97 13.95
C LEU A 183 34.45 -8.56 13.97
N TYR A 184 35.46 -7.71 13.88
CA TYR A 184 36.88 -8.11 14.01
C TYR A 184 37.17 -8.76 15.36
N ALA A 185 36.69 -8.16 16.46
CA ALA A 185 36.82 -8.74 17.80
C ALA A 185 36.13 -10.11 17.90
N ARG A 186 34.95 -10.28 17.30
CA ARG A 186 34.27 -11.59 17.23
C ARG A 186 35.08 -12.62 16.45
N LEU A 187 35.63 -12.25 15.30
CA LEU A 187 36.48 -13.16 14.51
C LEU A 187 37.70 -13.63 15.31
N LYS A 188 38.42 -12.70 15.96
CA LYS A 188 39.54 -13.06 16.84
C LYS A 188 39.14 -13.96 18.00
N ASN A 189 37.95 -13.78 18.58
CA ASN A 189 37.46 -14.66 19.63
C ASN A 189 37.14 -16.07 19.12
N ILE A 190 36.58 -16.19 17.92
CA ILE A 190 36.35 -17.48 17.26
C ILE A 190 37.68 -18.17 16.95
N GLU A 191 38.67 -17.44 16.44
CA GLU A 191 40.03 -17.97 16.21
C GLU A 191 40.65 -18.49 17.50
N ARG A 192 40.57 -17.72 18.59
CA ARG A 192 41.05 -18.15 19.92
C ARG A 192 40.32 -19.40 20.41
N GLN A 193 39.01 -19.48 20.25
CA GLN A 193 38.22 -20.67 20.62
C GLN A 193 38.58 -21.89 19.78
N LYS A 194 38.88 -21.71 18.49
CA LYS A 194 39.34 -22.79 17.61
C LYS A 194 40.76 -23.26 17.95
N ALA A 195 41.64 -22.33 18.33
CA ALA A 195 43.01 -22.61 18.73
C ALA A 195 43.12 -23.15 20.17
N GLN A 196 42.07 -23.03 20.98
CA GLN A 196 42.06 -23.62 22.32
C GLN A 196 42.14 -25.15 22.21
N PRO A 197 43.14 -25.79 22.83
CA PRO A 197 43.22 -27.23 22.84
C PRO A 197 42.00 -27.79 23.59
N LYS A 198 41.23 -28.67 22.93
CA LYS A 198 40.21 -29.46 23.61
C LYS A 198 40.94 -30.44 24.52
N LEU A 199 41.13 -30.06 25.78
CA LEU A 199 41.61 -30.97 26.83
C LEU A 199 40.68 -32.20 26.85
N ARG A 200 41.16 -33.34 26.35
CA ARG A 200 40.49 -34.63 26.51
C ARG A 200 40.71 -35.10 27.94
N GLY A 201 39.83 -34.69 28.84
CA GLY A 201 39.83 -35.12 30.23
C GLY A 201 38.66 -34.54 31.01
N LYS A 202 38.11 -35.30 31.96
CA LYS A 202 36.92 -34.97 32.78
C LYS A 202 37.11 -33.79 33.75
N PHE A 203 38.07 -32.89 33.52
CA PHE A 203 38.27 -31.71 34.36
C PHE A 203 37.63 -30.50 33.70
N LYS A 204 36.32 -30.32 33.90
CA LYS A 204 35.64 -29.06 33.54
C LYS A 204 36.14 -27.98 34.52
N PRO A 205 36.71 -26.85 34.04
CA PRO A 205 37.04 -25.76 34.93
C PRO A 205 35.76 -25.24 35.61
N ARG A 206 35.85 -24.95 36.92
CA ARG A 206 34.71 -24.47 37.71
C ARG A 206 34.04 -23.24 37.05
N PRO A 207 32.70 -23.19 36.99
CA PRO A 207 31.98 -22.05 36.45
C PRO A 207 32.35 -20.74 37.19
N SER A 208 32.26 -19.60 36.49
CA SER A 208 32.76 -18.31 36.98
C SER A 208 32.18 -17.87 38.34
N HIS A 209 31.00 -18.36 38.72
CA HIS A 209 30.39 -18.02 40.02
C HIS A 209 31.07 -18.75 41.19
N GLU A 210 31.49 -20.01 41.00
CA GLU A 210 32.20 -20.81 42.02
C GLU A 210 33.62 -20.30 42.32
N LYS A 211 34.23 -19.59 41.37
CA LYS A 211 35.55 -18.95 41.57
C LYS A 211 35.46 -17.65 42.36
N ARG A 212 34.28 -17.04 42.44
CA ARG A 212 34.05 -15.74 43.09
C ARG A 212 33.66 -15.88 44.57
N THR A 213 33.15 -17.02 44.98
CA THR A 213 32.83 -17.28 46.39
C THR A 213 34.11 -17.63 47.15
N PHE A 214 34.60 -16.70 47.96
CA PHE A 214 35.61 -16.98 48.97
C PHE A 214 35.03 -18.00 49.95
N LYS A 215 35.65 -19.18 50.07
CA LYS A 215 35.22 -20.18 51.06
C LYS A 215 35.70 -19.71 52.43
N GLN A 216 34.77 -19.38 53.31
CA GLN A 216 35.05 -18.85 54.66
C GLN A 216 35.73 -19.88 55.58
N ASP A 217 35.69 -21.18 55.24
CA ASP A 217 36.15 -22.27 56.12
C ASP A 217 37.61 -22.72 55.90
N LYS A 218 38.42 -21.96 55.17
CA LYS A 218 39.86 -22.22 55.10
C LYS A 218 40.60 -21.18 55.93
N LYS A 219 41.08 -21.59 57.11
CA LYS A 219 42.03 -20.79 57.91
C LYS A 219 43.29 -20.48 57.08
N PRO A 220 43.90 -19.30 57.28
CA PRO A 220 45.03 -18.82 56.49
C PRO A 220 46.23 -19.76 56.55
#